data_AF-C3N061-F1
#
_entry.id   AF-C3N061-F1
#
_cell.length_a   1.000
_cell.length_b   1.000
_cell.length_c   1.000
_cell.angle_alpha   90.00
_cell.angle_beta   90.00
_cell.angle_gamma   90.00
#
_symmetry.space_group_name_H-M   'P 1'
#
loop_
_entity.id
_entity.type
_entity.pdbx_description
1 polymer ?
#
loop_
_entity_poly.entity_id
_entity_poly.type
_entity_poly.pdbx_seq_one_letter_code
_entity_poly.pdbx_strand_id
1 'polypeptide(L)'
;MQLLVTLRDLKIQLWVILQRVLGVRVPFLGIPLKGVNNPILVLDGIIEPLNIFVKTEAIGQFIRQFNEAIGFQCVKEEEYWDSSIPFSSYYIYVTEKLANDAIRNCEVPMSEDEKFEILHLVDEAIFPQNSLVKALRTSQQLNSPILFRDGEEPIRIQLESIKIKVVSSYPFDGNPKYLDNSLIHLSGIIPVEYAVSKARNLIEFENGLWSAIYSLPYLKINNWKWIWDLNWLTIIEFSN
;
A
#
# COMPACT_ATOMS: atom_id res chain seq x y z
N MET A 1 -16.21 -22.48 -22.96
CA MET A 1 -15.81 -22.07 -21.59
C MET A 1 -14.31 -21.76 -21.51
N GLN A 2 -13.41 -22.65 -21.96
CA GLN A 2 -11.95 -22.38 -22.01
C GLN A 2 -11.54 -21.16 -22.87
N LEU A 3 -12.20 -20.93 -24.01
CA LEU A 3 -11.94 -19.78 -24.90
C LEU A 3 -12.29 -18.41 -24.30
N LEU A 4 -13.25 -18.37 -23.37
CA LEU A 4 -13.69 -17.14 -22.70
C LEU A 4 -12.75 -16.77 -21.55
N VAL A 5 -12.13 -17.78 -20.91
CA VAL A 5 -11.10 -17.57 -19.89
C VAL A 5 -9.83 -17.00 -20.55
N THR A 6 -9.38 -17.58 -21.66
CA THR A 6 -8.18 -17.10 -22.38
C THR A 6 -8.34 -15.69 -22.97
N LEU A 7 -9.51 -15.32 -23.51
CA LEU A 7 -9.75 -13.95 -23.99
C LEU A 7 -9.82 -12.89 -22.87
N ARG A 8 -10.20 -13.30 -21.66
CA ARG A 8 -10.34 -12.44 -20.49
C ARG A 8 -9.01 -12.22 -19.78
N ASP A 9 -8.22 -13.30 -19.63
CA ASP A 9 -6.82 -13.24 -19.19
C ASP A 9 -6.01 -12.31 -20.10
N LEU A 10 -6.24 -12.38 -21.42
CA LEU A 10 -5.64 -11.49 -22.40
C LEU A 10 -6.00 -10.02 -22.17
N LYS A 11 -7.20 -9.67 -21.69
CA LYS A 11 -7.67 -8.28 -21.55
C LYS A 11 -7.06 -7.58 -20.33
N ILE A 12 -6.93 -8.29 -19.22
CA ILE A 12 -6.25 -7.81 -18.00
C ILE A 12 -4.73 -7.73 -18.27
N GLN A 13 -4.17 -8.79 -18.88
CA GLN A 13 -2.77 -8.77 -19.32
C GLN A 13 -2.52 -7.62 -20.29
N LEU A 14 -3.35 -7.41 -21.32
CA LEU A 14 -3.20 -6.29 -22.27
C LEU A 14 -3.23 -4.93 -21.57
N TRP A 15 -4.09 -4.75 -20.56
CA TRP A 15 -4.22 -3.47 -19.89
C TRP A 15 -2.99 -3.11 -19.04
N VAL A 16 -2.45 -4.09 -18.30
CA VAL A 16 -1.23 -3.90 -17.51
C VAL A 16 0.02 -3.88 -18.43
N ILE A 17 0.02 -4.64 -19.53
CA ILE A 17 1.06 -4.59 -20.58
C ILE A 17 1.09 -3.23 -21.31
N LEU A 18 -0.06 -2.54 -21.44
CA LEU A 18 -0.14 -1.23 -22.11
C LEU A 18 0.38 -0.07 -21.25
N GLN A 19 0.38 -0.21 -19.91
CA GLN A 19 1.00 0.77 -19.02
C GLN A 19 2.46 0.43 -18.79
N ARG A 20 3.36 1.14 -19.48
CA ARG A 20 4.82 1.01 -19.24
C ARG A 20 5.21 1.36 -17.80
N VAL A 21 4.41 2.19 -17.14
CA VAL A 21 4.68 2.76 -15.82
C VAL A 21 3.35 2.97 -15.08
N LEU A 22 3.32 2.62 -13.80
CA LEU A 22 2.18 2.73 -12.91
C LEU A 22 2.48 3.65 -11.72
N GLY A 23 1.55 4.57 -11.43
CA GLY A 23 1.57 5.40 -10.22
C GLY A 23 0.80 4.74 -9.08
N VAL A 24 1.43 4.57 -7.91
CA VAL A 24 0.81 3.96 -6.72
C VAL A 24 1.17 4.73 -5.43
N ARG A 25 0.37 4.56 -4.37
CA ARG A 25 0.72 5.05 -3.02
C ARG A 25 1.62 4.05 -2.32
N VAL A 26 2.74 4.49 -1.76
CA VAL A 26 3.73 3.60 -1.13
C VAL A 26 3.96 4.03 0.32
N PRO A 27 3.88 3.10 1.29
CA PRO A 27 4.20 3.39 2.68
C PRO A 27 5.72 3.45 2.84
N PHE A 28 6.28 4.62 2.52
CA PHE A 28 7.72 4.77 2.41
C PHE A 28 8.37 4.67 3.78
N LEU A 29 8.12 5.59 4.72
CA LEU A 29 8.66 5.52 6.10
C LEU A 29 7.54 5.17 7.10
N GLY A 30 7.90 4.59 8.23
CA GLY A 30 7.00 4.19 9.31
C GLY A 30 7.20 2.72 9.66
N ILE A 31 7.54 2.48 10.93
CA ILE A 31 7.71 1.13 11.47
C ILE A 31 6.44 0.77 12.28
N PRO A 32 5.72 -0.32 11.89
CA PRO A 32 4.61 -0.82 12.68
C PRO A 32 5.13 -1.25 14.03
N LEU A 33 4.43 -0.90 15.10
CA LEU A 33 4.76 -1.33 16.45
C LEU A 33 3.46 -1.66 17.15
N LYS A 34 3.32 -2.91 17.61
CA LYS A 34 2.07 -3.38 18.22
C LYS A 34 1.68 -2.52 19.42
N GLY A 35 0.48 -1.94 19.37
CA GLY A 35 -0.05 -1.07 20.43
C GLY A 35 0.52 0.36 20.44
N VAL A 36 1.32 0.73 19.44
CA VAL A 36 1.89 2.08 19.30
C VAL A 36 1.39 2.70 18.01
N ASN A 37 0.84 3.91 18.14
CA ASN A 37 0.35 4.68 16.99
C ASN A 37 1.48 5.54 16.40
N ASN A 38 2.38 4.90 15.68
CA ASN A 38 3.48 5.58 14.99
C ASN A 38 3.01 6.22 13.67
N PRO A 39 3.61 7.35 13.28
CA PRO A 39 3.34 7.96 11.99
C PRO A 39 3.87 7.13 10.82
N ILE A 40 3.15 7.22 9.70
CA ILE A 40 3.47 6.57 8.42
C ILE A 40 3.59 7.67 7.37
N LEU A 41 4.71 7.71 6.67
CA LEU A 41 4.92 8.57 5.52
C LEU A 41 4.53 7.81 4.25
N VAL A 42 3.49 8.28 3.57
CA VAL A 42 3.06 7.75 2.28
C VAL A 42 3.54 8.67 1.16
N LEU A 43 4.21 8.10 0.15
CA LEU A 43 4.70 8.81 -1.03
C LEU A 43 4.03 8.33 -2.32
N ASP A 44 4.15 9.15 -3.36
CA ASP A 44 3.88 8.73 -4.73
C ASP A 44 5.01 7.83 -5.24
N GLY A 45 4.66 6.62 -5.64
CA GLY A 45 5.54 5.62 -6.22
C GLY A 45 5.29 5.44 -7.70
N ILE A 46 6.37 5.24 -8.46
CA ILE A 46 6.38 4.94 -9.88
C ILE A 46 6.97 3.54 -10.06
N ILE A 47 6.19 2.60 -10.59
CA ILE A 47 6.58 1.19 -10.72
C ILE A 47 6.40 0.73 -12.16
N GLU A 48 7.31 -0.13 -12.64
CA GLU A 48 7.16 -0.86 -13.89
C GLU A 48 6.56 -2.24 -13.60
N PRO A 49 5.30 -2.51 -13.99
CA PRO A 49 4.65 -3.79 -13.74
C PRO A 49 5.35 -4.94 -14.49
N LEU A 50 5.63 -6.05 -13.79
CA LEU A 50 6.22 -7.25 -14.42
C LEU A 50 5.15 -8.24 -14.87
N ASN A 51 3.87 -8.01 -14.53
CA ASN A 51 2.75 -8.90 -14.83
C ASN A 51 2.90 -10.30 -14.22
N ILE A 52 3.50 -10.39 -13.02
CA ILE A 52 3.66 -11.67 -12.31
C ILE A 52 2.54 -11.78 -11.29
N PHE A 53 1.49 -12.48 -11.71
CA PHE A 53 0.19 -12.49 -11.07
C PHE A 53 0.05 -13.59 -10.01
N VAL A 54 -0.26 -13.20 -8.77
CA VAL A 54 -0.49 -14.07 -7.62
C VAL A 54 -1.92 -13.93 -7.14
N LYS A 55 -2.65 -15.04 -6.99
CA LYS A 55 -4.01 -15.00 -6.46
C LYS A 55 -3.99 -14.54 -5.00
N THR A 56 -4.83 -13.57 -4.64
CA THR A 56 -4.91 -13.08 -3.25
C THR A 56 -6.33 -13.15 -2.73
N GLU A 57 -6.49 -13.59 -1.47
CA GLU A 57 -7.79 -13.71 -0.84
C GLU A 57 -8.41 -12.33 -0.56
N ALA A 58 -7.58 -11.34 -0.19
CA ALA A 58 -8.05 -10.01 0.20
C ALA A 58 -8.86 -9.31 -0.91
N ILE A 59 -8.47 -9.45 -2.18
CA ILE A 59 -9.26 -8.87 -3.28
C ILE A 59 -10.58 -9.60 -3.46
N GLY A 60 -10.59 -10.93 -3.33
CA GLY A 60 -11.84 -11.70 -3.34
C GLY A 60 -12.80 -11.27 -2.22
N GLN A 61 -12.26 -10.99 -1.02
CA GLN A 61 -13.03 -10.45 0.09
C GLN A 61 -13.53 -9.04 -0.21
N PHE A 62 -12.69 -8.16 -0.77
CA PHE A 62 -13.08 -6.82 -1.21
C PHE A 62 -14.27 -6.86 -2.16
N ILE A 63 -14.21 -7.68 -3.21
CA ILE A 63 -15.28 -7.79 -4.20
C ILE A 63 -16.61 -8.18 -3.55
N ARG A 64 -16.57 -9.15 -2.64
CA ARG A 64 -17.76 -9.60 -1.91
C ARG A 64 -18.34 -8.47 -1.06
N GLN A 65 -17.51 -7.87 -0.20
CA GLN A 65 -17.92 -6.83 0.73
C GLN A 65 -18.39 -5.55 0.01
N PHE A 66 -17.71 -5.17 -1.06
CA PHE A 66 -18.06 -3.99 -1.86
C PHE A 66 -19.40 -4.19 -2.58
N ASN A 67 -19.61 -5.33 -3.25
CA ASN A 67 -20.89 -5.65 -3.88
C ASN A 67 -22.04 -5.70 -2.88
N GLU A 68 -21.79 -6.21 -1.67
CA GLU A 68 -22.76 -6.20 -0.57
C GLU A 68 -23.10 -4.77 -0.12
N ALA A 69 -22.09 -3.93 0.08
CA ALA A 69 -22.27 -2.53 0.48
C ALA A 69 -23.05 -1.70 -0.53
N ILE A 70 -22.82 -1.90 -1.83
CA ILE A 70 -23.56 -1.18 -2.88
C ILE A 70 -24.90 -1.83 -3.23
N GLY A 71 -25.15 -3.07 -2.82
CA GLY A 71 -26.38 -3.83 -3.12
C GLY A 71 -26.47 -4.38 -4.56
N PHE A 72 -25.40 -4.33 -5.34
CA PHE A 72 -25.34 -4.79 -6.73
C PHE A 72 -24.17 -5.74 -6.95
N GLN A 73 -24.36 -6.76 -7.80
CA GLN A 73 -23.27 -7.66 -8.22
C GLN A 73 -22.52 -7.09 -9.43
N CYS A 74 -21.77 -6.01 -9.20
CA CYS A 74 -21.09 -5.27 -10.25
C CYS A 74 -19.68 -5.76 -10.53
N VAL A 75 -18.93 -6.06 -9.46
CA VAL A 75 -17.58 -6.59 -9.59
C VAL A 75 -17.63 -8.11 -9.59
N LYS A 76 -17.10 -8.75 -10.65
CA LYS A 76 -17.29 -10.19 -10.90
C LYS A 76 -16.00 -10.99 -11.13
N GLU A 77 -14.83 -10.36 -11.05
CA GLU A 77 -13.56 -10.94 -11.51
C GLU A 77 -12.57 -11.17 -10.39
N GLU A 78 -11.91 -12.33 -10.38
CA GLU A 78 -10.79 -12.59 -9.48
C GLU A 78 -9.55 -11.82 -9.96
N GLU A 79 -8.97 -11.00 -9.08
CA GLU A 79 -7.75 -10.27 -9.40
C GLU A 79 -6.53 -10.94 -8.77
N TYR A 80 -5.45 -10.83 -9.51
CA TYR A 80 -4.15 -11.35 -9.16
C TYR A 80 -3.22 -10.18 -8.86
N TRP A 81 -2.55 -10.22 -7.72
CA TRP A 81 -1.51 -9.27 -7.35
C TRP A 81 -0.31 -9.37 -8.30
N ASP A 82 0.12 -8.24 -8.87
CA ASP A 82 1.42 -8.17 -9.55
C ASP A 82 2.53 -8.00 -8.52
N SER A 83 3.31 -9.07 -8.32
CA SER A 83 4.38 -9.14 -7.31
C SER A 83 5.49 -8.10 -7.46
N SER A 84 5.54 -7.36 -8.58
CA SER A 84 6.44 -6.22 -8.74
C SER A 84 6.02 -4.96 -7.97
N ILE A 85 4.82 -4.95 -7.38
CA ILE A 85 4.24 -3.85 -6.60
C ILE A 85 4.11 -4.32 -5.14
N PRO A 86 4.43 -3.52 -4.11
CA PRO A 86 4.11 -3.88 -2.73
C PRO A 86 2.63 -4.22 -2.59
N PHE A 87 2.29 -5.30 -1.89
CA PHE A 87 0.92 -5.83 -1.86
C PHE A 87 -0.11 -4.82 -1.36
N SER A 88 0.23 -4.07 -0.30
CA SER A 88 -0.57 -2.98 0.26
C SER A 88 -0.85 -1.88 -0.77
N SER A 89 0.18 -1.44 -1.49
CA SER A 89 0.06 -0.47 -2.59
C SER A 89 -0.82 -1.00 -3.73
N TYR A 90 -0.62 -2.26 -4.11
CA TYR A 90 -1.42 -2.91 -5.15
C TYR A 90 -2.89 -3.00 -4.74
N TYR A 91 -3.17 -3.44 -3.51
CA TYR A 91 -4.52 -3.57 -2.98
C TYR A 91 -5.27 -2.24 -3.09
N ILE A 92 -4.67 -1.15 -2.61
CA ILE A 92 -5.30 0.18 -2.64
C ILE A 92 -5.54 0.67 -4.06
N TYR A 93 -4.56 0.47 -4.95
CA TYR A 93 -4.67 0.84 -6.35
C TYR A 93 -5.81 0.09 -7.07
N VAL A 94 -5.81 -1.23 -6.95
CA VAL A 94 -6.71 -2.08 -7.74
C VAL A 94 -8.15 -1.97 -7.23
N THR A 95 -8.36 -1.86 -5.92
CA THR A 95 -9.70 -1.73 -5.33
C THR A 95 -10.37 -0.41 -5.66
N GLU A 96 -9.61 0.69 -5.76
CA GLU A 96 -10.13 1.97 -6.27
C GLU A 96 -10.57 1.82 -7.73
N LYS A 97 -9.74 1.18 -8.56
CA LYS A 97 -10.06 0.94 -9.96
C LYS A 97 -11.34 0.10 -10.10
N LEU A 98 -11.45 -1.00 -9.35
CA LEU A 98 -12.63 -1.85 -9.31
C LEU A 98 -13.88 -1.07 -8.91
N ALA A 99 -13.79 -0.21 -7.89
CA ALA A 99 -14.90 0.64 -7.48
C ALA A 99 -15.31 1.63 -8.58
N ASN A 100 -14.34 2.29 -9.21
CA ASN A 100 -14.58 3.20 -10.33
C ASN A 100 -15.24 2.48 -11.53
N ASP A 101 -14.76 1.29 -11.87
CA ASP A 101 -15.31 0.48 -12.95
C ASP A 101 -16.73 -0.01 -12.60
N ALA A 102 -17.00 -0.38 -11.35
CA ALA A 102 -18.34 -0.75 -10.88
C ALA A 102 -19.32 0.42 -11.00
N ILE A 103 -18.94 1.62 -10.52
CA ILE A 103 -19.76 2.83 -10.61
C ILE A 103 -20.11 3.15 -12.07
N ARG A 104 -19.13 3.05 -12.98
CA ARG A 104 -19.33 3.32 -14.41
C ARG A 104 -20.18 2.26 -15.10
N ASN A 105 -19.89 0.98 -14.87
CA ASN A 105 -20.51 -0.12 -15.63
C ASN A 105 -21.91 -0.49 -15.13
N CYS A 106 -22.20 -0.21 -13.85
CA CYS A 106 -23.52 -0.46 -13.25
C CYS A 106 -24.34 0.81 -13.04
N GLU A 107 -23.82 1.98 -13.43
CA GLU A 107 -24.49 3.27 -13.24
C GLU A 107 -24.92 3.51 -11.78
N VAL A 108 -24.09 3.08 -10.82
CA VAL A 108 -24.38 3.27 -9.40
C VAL A 108 -24.32 4.77 -9.10
N PRO A 109 -25.43 5.42 -8.66
CA PRO A 109 -25.43 6.85 -8.39
C PRO A 109 -24.69 7.11 -7.08
N MET A 110 -23.39 7.40 -7.18
CA MET A 110 -22.49 7.53 -6.04
C MET A 110 -21.53 8.71 -6.27
N SER A 111 -21.41 9.57 -5.26
CA SER A 111 -20.42 10.65 -5.21
C SER A 111 -19.02 10.11 -4.89
N GLU A 112 -17.99 10.91 -5.14
CA GLU A 112 -16.62 10.53 -4.78
C GLU A 112 -16.44 10.35 -3.27
N ASP A 113 -17.09 11.18 -2.46
CA ASP A 113 -17.03 11.07 -0.99
C ASP A 113 -17.68 9.76 -0.51
N GLU A 114 -18.87 9.44 -0.97
CA GLU A 114 -19.55 8.17 -0.66
C GLU A 114 -18.73 6.95 -1.10
N LYS A 115 -18.06 7.04 -2.26
CA LYS A 115 -17.16 5.99 -2.73
C LYS A 115 -16.03 5.75 -1.72
N PHE A 116 -15.37 6.81 -1.26
CA PHE A 116 -14.28 6.67 -0.30
C PHE A 116 -14.78 6.22 1.08
N GLU A 117 -15.96 6.65 1.53
CA GLU A 117 -16.59 6.13 2.75
C GLU A 117 -16.79 4.61 2.67
N ILE A 118 -17.35 4.10 1.56
CA ILE A 118 -17.54 2.66 1.35
C ILE A 118 -16.19 1.94 1.28
N LEU A 119 -15.21 2.50 0.55
CA LEU A 119 -13.86 1.91 0.48
C LEU A 119 -13.23 1.79 1.87
N HIS A 120 -13.31 2.83 2.71
CA HIS A 120 -12.82 2.78 4.09
C HIS A 120 -13.55 1.74 4.95
N LEU A 121 -14.87 1.61 4.81
CA LEU A 121 -15.65 0.59 5.53
C LEU A 121 -15.26 -0.83 5.13
N VAL A 122 -15.09 -1.07 3.82
CA VAL A 122 -14.66 -2.38 3.31
C VAL A 122 -13.22 -2.69 3.74
N ASP A 123 -12.33 -1.70 3.66
CA ASP A 123 -10.94 -1.82 4.10
C ASP A 123 -10.85 -2.18 5.58
N GLU A 124 -11.63 -1.53 6.45
CA GLU A 124 -11.69 -1.83 7.89
C GLU A 124 -12.27 -3.23 8.17
N ALA A 125 -13.22 -3.70 7.34
CA ALA A 125 -13.77 -5.05 7.47
C ALA A 125 -12.75 -6.14 7.11
N ILE A 126 -11.86 -5.88 6.14
CA ILE A 126 -10.84 -6.84 5.67
C ILE A 126 -9.57 -6.76 6.51
N PHE A 127 -9.17 -5.55 6.88
CA PHE A 127 -7.97 -5.27 7.67
C PHE A 127 -8.32 -4.44 8.92
N PRO A 128 -8.95 -5.06 9.94
CA PRO A 128 -9.39 -4.35 11.14
C PRO A 128 -8.24 -3.62 11.83
N GLN A 129 -8.46 -2.34 12.16
CA GLN A 129 -7.53 -1.47 12.88
C GLN A 129 -6.15 -1.35 12.22
N ASN A 130 -6.08 -1.46 10.89
CA ASN A 130 -4.83 -1.40 10.16
C ASN A 130 -4.50 0.03 9.71
N SER A 131 -3.58 0.69 10.42
CA SER A 131 -3.15 2.07 10.11
C SER A 131 -2.47 2.21 8.74
N LEU A 132 -1.84 1.16 8.21
CA LEU A 132 -1.21 1.18 6.89
C LEU A 132 -2.24 1.38 5.78
N VAL A 133 -3.30 0.58 5.80
CA VAL A 133 -4.38 0.62 4.79
C VAL A 133 -5.07 1.97 4.86
N LYS A 134 -5.41 2.43 6.08
CA LYS A 134 -5.99 3.76 6.30
C LYS A 134 -5.10 4.88 5.75
N ALA A 135 -3.79 4.83 6.01
CA ALA A 135 -2.85 5.83 5.51
C ALA A 135 -2.82 5.86 3.98
N LEU A 136 -2.71 4.70 3.33
CA LEU A 136 -2.66 4.60 1.88
C LEU A 136 -3.97 5.03 1.21
N ARG A 137 -5.12 4.61 1.74
CA ARG A 137 -6.44 5.04 1.25
C ARG A 137 -6.67 6.54 1.42
N THR A 138 -6.28 7.08 2.58
CA THR A 138 -6.36 8.53 2.84
C THR A 138 -5.47 9.32 1.89
N SER A 139 -4.25 8.84 1.61
CA SER A 139 -3.36 9.44 0.61
C SER A 139 -3.96 9.42 -0.80
N GLN A 140 -4.63 8.33 -1.17
CA GLN A 140 -5.34 8.19 -2.44
C GLN A 140 -6.54 9.16 -2.51
N GLN A 141 -7.37 9.23 -1.47
CA GLN A 141 -8.51 10.16 -1.37
C GLN A 141 -8.08 11.62 -1.49
N LEU A 142 -7.01 12.01 -0.79
CA LEU A 142 -6.46 13.36 -0.84
C LEU A 142 -5.64 13.63 -2.10
N ASN A 143 -5.38 12.60 -2.90
CA ASN A 143 -4.49 12.60 -4.06
C ASN A 143 -3.15 13.30 -3.79
N SER A 144 -2.52 12.98 -2.65
CA SER A 144 -1.29 13.65 -2.19
C SER A 144 -0.43 12.70 -1.36
N PRO A 145 0.91 12.83 -1.40
CA PRO A 145 1.77 12.31 -0.35
C PRO A 145 1.34 12.88 1.00
N ILE A 146 1.35 12.05 2.04
CA ILE A 146 0.92 12.45 3.39
C ILE A 146 1.82 11.86 4.47
N LEU A 147 1.90 12.59 5.58
CA LEU A 147 2.30 12.05 6.87
C LEU A 147 1.01 11.75 7.63
N PHE A 148 0.82 10.49 7.99
CA PHE A 148 -0.41 9.99 8.59
C PHE A 148 -0.13 9.41 9.97
N ARG A 149 -1.01 9.68 10.94
CA ARG A 149 -1.05 9.00 12.23
C ARG A 149 -2.52 8.77 12.58
N ASP A 150 -2.89 7.57 13.02
CA ASP A 150 -4.30 7.22 13.21
C ASP A 150 -4.93 8.13 14.29
N GLY A 151 -6.15 8.62 14.05
CA GLY A 151 -6.82 9.59 14.93
C GLY A 151 -6.33 11.03 14.84
N GLU A 152 -5.43 11.36 13.90
CA GLU A 152 -5.01 12.74 13.62
C GLU A 152 -5.30 13.15 12.19
N GLU A 153 -5.40 14.46 11.96
CA GLU A 153 -5.54 15.01 10.62
C GLU A 153 -4.28 14.74 9.78
N PRO A 154 -4.41 14.18 8.57
CA PRO A 154 -3.27 13.87 7.71
C PRO A 154 -2.58 15.15 7.23
N ILE A 155 -1.25 15.18 7.31
CA ILE A 155 -0.46 16.32 6.87
C ILE A 155 0.00 16.06 5.43
N ARG A 156 -0.46 16.91 4.49
CA ARG A 156 0.01 16.85 3.09
C ARG A 156 1.47 17.27 3.00
N ILE A 157 2.25 16.54 2.20
CA ILE A 157 3.68 16.80 2.03
C ILE A 157 4.02 16.99 0.57
N GLN A 158 4.97 17.87 0.29
CA GLN A 158 5.47 18.14 -1.05
C GLN A 158 6.79 17.39 -1.26
N LEU A 159 6.67 16.15 -1.70
CA LEU A 159 7.78 15.28 -2.07
C LEU A 159 7.60 14.81 -3.51
N GLU A 160 8.71 14.69 -4.23
CA GLU A 160 8.70 14.15 -5.59
C GLU A 160 8.35 12.67 -5.56
N SER A 161 7.73 12.19 -6.65
CA SER A 161 7.45 10.78 -6.82
C SER A 161 8.75 9.99 -6.92
N ILE A 162 8.78 8.80 -6.32
CA ILE A 162 9.95 7.93 -6.29
C ILE A 162 9.75 6.73 -7.20
N LYS A 163 10.77 6.36 -7.98
CA LYS A 163 10.76 5.11 -8.73
C LYS A 163 11.04 3.97 -7.78
N ILE A 164 10.24 2.91 -7.83
CA ILE A 164 10.32 1.78 -6.92
C ILE A 164 10.36 0.47 -7.71
N LYS A 165 11.18 -0.45 -7.23
CA LYS A 165 11.20 -1.84 -7.66
C LYS A 165 11.19 -2.76 -6.45
N VAL A 166 10.25 -3.68 -6.39
CA VAL A 166 10.26 -4.74 -5.38
C VAL A 166 11.44 -5.67 -5.63
N VAL A 167 12.26 -5.88 -4.60
CA VAL A 167 13.40 -6.80 -4.62
C VAL A 167 12.99 -8.16 -4.08
N SER A 168 12.34 -8.18 -2.91
CA SER A 168 11.82 -9.39 -2.28
C SER A 168 10.79 -9.05 -1.20
N SER A 169 9.95 -10.02 -0.86
CA SER A 169 8.95 -9.92 0.21
C SER A 169 8.98 -11.15 1.11
N TYR A 170 8.82 -10.96 2.42
CA TYR A 170 8.86 -12.02 3.43
C TYR A 170 7.65 -11.93 4.35
N PRO A 171 7.08 -13.06 4.81
CA PRO A 171 5.99 -13.03 5.79
C PRO A 171 6.40 -12.29 7.05
N PHE A 172 5.48 -11.49 7.59
CA PHE A 172 5.69 -10.64 8.75
C PHE A 172 4.70 -10.98 9.87
N ASP A 173 5.21 -11.30 11.05
CA ASP A 173 4.39 -11.66 12.22
C ASP A 173 4.03 -10.46 13.10
N GLY A 174 4.58 -9.26 12.81
CA GLY A 174 4.34 -8.04 13.57
C GLY A 174 4.91 -8.04 14.99
N ASN A 175 5.66 -9.06 15.41
CA ASN A 175 6.11 -9.22 16.79
C ASN A 175 7.55 -8.71 16.97
N PRO A 176 7.76 -7.53 17.61
CA PRO A 176 9.09 -6.98 17.82
C PRO A 176 9.91 -7.92 18.72
N LYS A 177 11.18 -8.12 18.36
CA LYS A 177 12.16 -8.90 19.12
C LYS A 177 12.83 -8.08 20.21
N TYR A 178 13.02 -6.78 19.96
CA TYR A 178 13.54 -5.83 20.92
C TYR A 178 12.77 -4.51 20.79
N LEU A 179 12.19 -4.03 21.89
CA LEU A 179 11.47 -2.77 21.90
C LEU A 179 11.61 -2.07 23.25
N ASP A 180 12.07 -0.82 23.20
CA ASP A 180 12.10 0.09 24.34
C ASP A 180 11.49 1.45 23.93
N ASN A 181 11.27 2.32 24.92
CA ASN A 181 10.67 3.63 24.68
C ASN A 181 11.54 4.50 23.76
N SER A 182 12.86 4.40 23.82
CA SER A 182 13.76 5.19 22.98
C SER A 182 13.63 4.79 21.51
N LEU A 183 13.53 3.49 21.21
CA LEU A 183 13.26 2.99 19.86
C LEU A 183 11.86 3.36 19.37
N ILE A 184 10.85 3.32 20.25
CA ILE A 184 9.50 3.80 19.92
C ILE A 184 9.57 5.27 19.48
N HIS A 185 10.14 6.15 20.31
CA HIS A 185 10.26 7.57 19.98
C HIS A 185 11.07 7.82 18.71
N LEU A 186 12.19 7.10 18.53
CA LEU A 186 13.04 7.25 17.36
C LEU A 186 12.34 6.77 16.07
N SER A 187 11.61 5.66 16.15
CA SER A 187 10.81 5.17 15.02
C SER A 187 9.70 6.14 14.62
N GLY A 188 9.11 6.85 15.60
CA GLY A 188 8.07 7.83 15.34
C GLY A 188 8.59 9.17 14.79
N ILE A 189 9.78 9.62 15.18
CA ILE A 189 10.30 10.92 14.74
C ILE A 189 10.90 10.87 13.32
N ILE A 190 11.40 9.72 12.87
CA ILE A 190 12.05 9.58 11.56
C ILE A 190 11.14 9.99 10.38
N PRO A 191 9.89 9.49 10.26
CA PRO A 191 8.99 9.90 9.18
C PRO A 191 8.72 11.42 9.19
N VAL A 192 8.61 12.01 10.38
CA VAL A 192 8.37 13.45 10.58
C VAL A 192 9.58 14.27 10.12
N GLU A 193 10.77 13.93 10.59
CA GLU A 193 12.01 14.64 10.25
C GLU A 193 12.36 14.49 8.77
N TYR A 194 12.07 13.34 8.16
CA TYR A 194 12.29 13.15 6.73
C TYR A 194 11.34 14.02 5.89
N ALA A 195 10.07 14.13 6.30
CA ALA A 195 9.11 14.98 5.61
C ALA A 195 9.57 16.45 5.53
N VAL A 196 10.30 16.93 6.54
CA VAL A 196 10.85 18.29 6.60
C VAL A 196 12.21 18.40 5.89
N SER A 197 13.17 17.56 6.29
CA SER A 197 14.58 17.68 5.90
C SER A 197 14.93 17.01 4.58
N LYS A 198 14.16 15.99 4.17
CA LYS A 198 14.43 15.13 3.01
C LYS A 198 15.80 14.43 3.08
N ALA A 199 16.34 14.28 4.29
CA ALA A 199 17.69 13.81 4.51
C ALA A 199 17.77 12.28 4.32
N ARG A 200 18.56 11.84 3.34
CA ARG A 200 18.66 10.41 2.95
C ARG A 200 19.16 9.50 4.07
N ASN A 201 20.02 10.00 4.95
CA ASN A 201 20.53 9.26 6.10
C ASN A 201 19.39 8.77 7.02
N LEU A 202 18.24 9.47 7.07
CA LEU A 202 17.08 9.01 7.86
C LEU A 202 16.49 7.70 7.34
N ILE A 203 16.63 7.40 6.04
CA ILE A 203 16.23 6.13 5.45
C ILE A 203 17.16 5.00 5.94
N GLU A 204 18.47 5.27 5.99
CA GLU A 204 19.46 4.32 6.53
C GLU A 204 19.23 4.06 8.03
N PHE A 205 18.91 5.11 8.79
CA PHE A 205 18.54 4.98 10.20
C PHE A 205 17.30 4.11 10.39
N GLU A 206 16.24 4.31 9.59
CA GLU A 206 15.04 3.48 9.65
C GLU A 206 15.35 2.00 9.35
N ASN A 207 16.19 1.71 8.34
CA ASN A 207 16.66 0.35 8.06
C ASN A 207 17.41 -0.27 9.25
N GLY A 208 18.19 0.54 9.97
CA GLY A 208 18.83 0.16 11.23
C GLY A 208 17.82 -0.20 12.31
N LEU A 209 16.74 0.57 12.45
CA LEU A 209 15.67 0.29 13.38
C LEU A 209 14.88 -0.97 13.02
N TRP A 210 14.57 -1.18 11.74
CA TRP A 210 13.98 -2.42 11.25
C TRP A 210 14.83 -3.63 11.66
N SER A 211 16.15 -3.52 11.52
CA SER A 211 17.10 -4.56 11.93
C SER A 211 17.11 -4.77 13.44
N ALA A 212 17.13 -3.69 14.23
CA ALA A 212 17.17 -3.76 15.69
C ALA A 212 15.86 -4.30 16.29
N ILE A 213 14.72 -3.78 15.84
CA ILE A 213 13.40 -4.08 16.40
C ILE A 213 12.95 -5.48 16.00
N TYR A 214 13.13 -5.85 14.73
CA TYR A 214 12.58 -7.09 14.17
C TYR A 214 13.63 -8.16 13.88
N SER A 215 14.90 -7.92 14.22
CA SER A 215 16.02 -8.83 13.90
C SER A 215 16.16 -9.12 12.41
N LEU A 216 15.83 -8.14 11.57
CA LEU A 216 15.99 -8.23 10.12
C LEU A 216 17.45 -8.03 9.71
N PRO A 217 17.87 -8.58 8.55
CA PRO A 217 19.16 -8.27 7.98
C PRO A 217 19.34 -6.77 7.74
N TYR A 218 20.47 -6.24 8.20
CA TYR A 218 20.86 -4.85 7.90
C TYR A 218 21.18 -4.69 6.42
N LEU A 219 20.42 -3.83 5.74
CA LEU A 219 20.61 -3.53 4.33
C LEU A 219 21.84 -2.65 4.15
N LYS A 220 22.84 -3.15 3.43
CA LYS A 220 24.11 -2.44 3.16
C LYS A 220 24.10 -1.64 1.85
N ILE A 221 22.97 -1.60 1.16
CA ILE A 221 22.81 -0.98 -0.15
C ILE A 221 22.00 0.31 0.02
N ASN A 222 22.59 1.46 -0.34
CA ASN A 222 22.07 2.80 0.01
C ASN A 222 20.70 3.13 -0.61
N ASN A 223 20.30 2.45 -1.68
CA ASN A 223 19.03 2.66 -2.35
C ASN A 223 18.03 1.54 -2.08
N TRP A 224 18.30 0.67 -1.10
CA TRP A 224 17.38 -0.38 -0.67
C TRP A 224 16.79 -0.04 0.68
N LYS A 225 15.53 -0.42 0.89
CA LYS A 225 14.92 -0.30 2.20
C LYS A 225 13.83 -1.31 2.49
N TRP A 226 13.61 -1.53 3.78
CA TRP A 226 12.43 -2.23 4.28
C TRP A 226 11.22 -1.29 4.28
N ILE A 227 10.06 -1.81 3.86
CA ILE A 227 8.76 -1.16 4.03
C ILE A 227 7.78 -2.13 4.70
N TRP A 228 6.81 -1.56 5.40
CA TRP A 228 5.68 -2.32 5.92
C TRP A 228 4.67 -2.58 4.82
N ASP A 229 4.37 -3.86 4.59
CA ASP A 229 3.54 -4.30 3.47
C ASP A 229 2.44 -5.28 3.94
N LEU A 230 1.57 -4.79 4.83
CA LEU A 230 0.53 -5.59 5.51
C LEU A 230 1.13 -6.77 6.29
N ASN A 231 0.84 -8.00 5.87
CA ASN A 231 1.35 -9.24 6.44
C ASN A 231 2.74 -9.60 5.89
N TRP A 232 3.39 -8.67 5.20
CA TRP A 232 4.70 -8.83 4.61
C TRP A 232 5.65 -7.70 5.05
N LEU A 233 6.93 -8.02 5.02
CA LEU A 233 8.02 -7.06 4.97
C LEU A 233 8.61 -7.13 3.57
N THR A 234 8.60 -6.00 2.88
CA THR A 234 9.05 -5.93 1.50
C THR A 234 10.33 -5.09 1.43
N ILE A 235 11.35 -5.64 0.78
CA ILE A 235 12.54 -4.90 0.38
C ILE A 235 12.22 -4.23 -0.95
N ILE A 236 12.34 -2.91 -0.97
CA ILE A 236 12.27 -2.14 -2.22
C ILE A 236 13.63 -1.53 -2.55
N GLU A 237 13.94 -1.49 -3.83
CA GLU A 237 14.92 -0.59 -4.41
C GLU A 237 14.20 0.70 -4.82
N PHE A 238 14.77 1.86 -4.51
CA PHE A 238 14.20 3.16 -4.87
C PHE A 238 15.20 4.08 -5.58
N SER A 239 14.69 4.98 -6.42
CA SER A 239 15.47 6.04 -7.06
C SER A 239 14.62 7.29 -7.23
N ASN A 240 15.29 8.46 -7.22
CA ASN A 240 14.68 9.75 -7.55
C ASN A 240 14.92 10.02 -9.03
#